data_AF-K9YEE2-F1
#
_entry.id   AF-K9YEE2-F1
#
_cell.length_a   1.000
_cell.length_b   1.000
_cell.length_c   1.000
_cell.angle_alpha   90.00
_cell.angle_beta   90.00
_cell.angle_gamma   90.00
#
_symmetry.space_group_name_H-M   'P 1'
#
loop_
_entity.id
_entity.type
_entity.pdbx_description
1 polymer ?
#
loop_
_entity_poly.entity_id
_entity_poly.type
_entity_poly.pdbx_seq_one_letter_code
_entity_poly.pdbx_strand_id
1 'polypeptide(L)'
;MSKTVRLTQSTDASALTLLGTPHSDESASDVPIDLAVGLHLSAGTFPLGGGKVKYGFTGGTLKIDLRAAHFTHFSEEMQHHLPITKFPTMTHPTWKFALPAGLNVLEIDVESILLGSLTPTAENWSVDASLTIGKSELLITEVEGLWRHDLRPNKQAILHRKIALFLLENYLPSPLISIQMDASVTKEKTSPTTTETSGLLSTIEDLIDAESNDFLELCEIADLNPRLDFAGANLRGTTLRGLDLNGANWSRVNLRGAELTDADLSQGNLQGAKLSGADLSGAYLSNANLKNSDFHRASLALANLSGANLEGANLQEANLSQANLNDCNLEGAKFDD
;
A
#
# COMPACT_ATOMS: atom_id res chain seq x y z
N MET A 1 34.01 -6.59 23.25
CA MET A 1 33.62 -5.37 22.51
C MET A 1 32.16 -5.51 22.12
N SER A 2 31.28 -5.09 23.02
CA SER A 2 29.81 -4.92 22.93
C SER A 2 29.41 -3.83 21.91
N LYS A 3 29.98 -3.88 20.71
CA LYS A 3 29.80 -2.80 19.73
C LYS A 3 28.41 -2.87 19.12
N THR A 4 27.70 -1.74 19.07
CA THR A 4 26.47 -1.59 18.28
C THR A 4 26.71 -2.14 16.88
N VAL A 5 25.85 -3.06 16.46
CA VAL A 5 25.91 -3.63 15.12
C VAL A 5 24.93 -2.84 14.24
N ARG A 6 25.42 -2.41 13.08
CA ARG A 6 24.67 -1.67 12.08
C ARG A 6 24.75 -2.40 10.75
N LEU A 7 23.60 -2.75 10.20
CA LEU A 7 23.48 -3.34 8.88
C LEU A 7 22.53 -2.48 8.05
N THR A 8 22.96 -2.05 6.88
CA THR A 8 22.16 -1.22 5.97
C THR A 8 22.08 -1.88 4.62
N GLN A 9 20.87 -1.96 4.07
CA GLN A 9 20.65 -2.31 2.67
C GLN A 9 19.80 -1.20 2.04
N SER A 10 20.16 -0.81 0.82
CA SER A 10 19.51 0.29 0.10
C SER A 10 19.21 -0.08 -1.35
N THR A 11 18.19 0.57 -1.88
CA THR A 11 17.86 0.68 -3.29
C THR A 11 17.88 2.17 -3.67
N ASP A 12 17.52 2.50 -4.91
CA ASP A 12 17.58 3.89 -5.39
C ASP A 12 16.54 4.79 -4.71
N ALA A 13 15.46 4.23 -4.16
CA ALA A 13 14.34 4.96 -3.55
C ALA A 13 14.06 4.58 -2.08
N SER A 14 14.84 3.65 -1.51
CA SER A 14 14.60 3.17 -0.15
C SER A 14 15.86 2.68 0.53
N ALA A 15 15.95 2.81 1.85
CA ALA A 15 16.98 2.15 2.65
C ALA A 15 16.38 1.67 3.97
N LEU A 16 16.80 0.48 4.41
CA LEU A 16 16.52 -0.04 5.74
C LEU A 16 17.86 -0.22 6.44
N THR A 17 17.92 0.20 7.69
CA THR A 17 19.06 -0.02 8.56
C THR A 17 18.57 -0.73 9.80
N LEU A 18 19.23 -1.81 10.20
CA LEU A 18 19.01 -2.49 11.47
C LEU A 18 20.14 -2.11 12.44
N LEU A 19 19.76 -1.72 13.66
CA LEU A 19 20.66 -1.31 14.73
C LEU A 19 20.37 -2.16 15.97
N GLY A 20 21.38 -2.90 16.45
CA GLY A 20 21.30 -3.64 17.72
C GLY A 20 22.30 -3.07 18.73
N THR A 21 21.81 -2.59 19.87
CA THR A 21 22.63 -1.99 20.94
C THR A 21 22.43 -2.73 22.26
N PRO A 22 23.45 -3.43 22.79
CA PRO A 22 23.37 -4.09 24.10
C PRO A 22 23.23 -3.08 25.25
N HIS A 23 22.44 -3.41 26.29
CA HIS A 23 22.24 -2.56 27.48
C HIS A 23 23.48 -2.44 28.40
N SER A 24 24.50 -3.28 28.24
CA SER A 24 25.74 -3.21 29.02
C SER A 24 26.97 -3.71 28.25
N ASP A 25 28.16 -3.32 28.71
CA ASP A 25 29.45 -3.72 28.13
C ASP A 25 29.86 -5.17 28.48
N GLU A 26 29.05 -5.91 29.25
CA GLU A 26 29.36 -7.26 29.70
C GLU A 26 28.92 -8.34 28.70
N SER A 27 29.80 -9.32 28.48
CA SER A 27 29.61 -10.44 27.56
C SER A 27 28.81 -11.59 28.18
N ALA A 28 27.61 -11.33 28.66
CA ALA A 28 26.67 -12.37 29.11
C ALA A 28 25.62 -12.64 28.01
N SER A 29 25.22 -13.91 27.84
CA SER A 29 24.24 -14.34 26.83
C SER A 29 22.84 -13.73 27.01
N ASP A 30 22.56 -13.18 28.19
CA ASP A 30 21.23 -12.77 28.63
C ASP A 30 21.08 -11.24 28.71
N VAL A 31 22.04 -10.46 28.18
CA VAL A 31 21.95 -8.99 28.18
C VAL A 31 20.85 -8.54 27.21
N PRO A 32 19.87 -7.72 27.65
CA PRO A 32 18.88 -7.16 26.76
C PRO A 32 19.54 -6.30 25.67
N ILE A 33 18.97 -6.36 24.46
CA ILE A 33 19.44 -5.62 23.30
C ILE A 33 18.33 -4.70 22.84
N ASP A 34 18.61 -3.41 22.71
CA ASP A 34 17.72 -2.47 22.04
C ASP A 34 17.85 -2.65 20.53
N LEU A 35 16.72 -2.94 19.90
CA LEU A 35 16.61 -3.01 18.46
C LEU A 35 15.99 -1.72 17.94
N ALA A 36 16.70 -1.05 17.04
CA ALA A 36 16.22 0.12 16.33
C ALA A 36 16.33 -0.07 14.83
N VAL A 37 15.54 0.69 14.08
CA VAL A 37 15.60 0.72 12.62
C VAL A 37 15.79 2.13 12.08
N GLY A 38 16.71 2.30 11.15
CA GLY A 38 16.73 3.45 10.26
C GLY A 38 15.88 3.15 9.03
N LEU A 39 15.06 4.10 8.60
CA LEU A 39 14.21 3.96 7.44
C LEU A 39 14.33 5.20 6.56
N HIS A 40 14.65 4.98 5.30
CA HIS A 40 14.59 5.99 4.26
C HIS A 40 13.59 5.52 3.20
N LEU A 41 12.61 6.35 2.86
CA LEU A 41 11.67 6.13 1.77
C LEU A 41 11.46 7.44 1.02
N SER A 42 11.65 7.41 -0.29
CA SER A 42 11.47 8.55 -1.17
C SER A 42 10.84 8.14 -2.50
N ALA A 43 10.48 9.13 -3.32
CA ALA A 43 9.99 8.88 -4.66
C ALA A 43 11.12 8.31 -5.55
N GLY A 44 10.79 7.30 -6.35
CA GLY A 44 11.71 6.69 -7.31
C GLY A 44 11.37 7.06 -8.75
N THR A 45 12.31 6.77 -9.65
CA THR A 45 12.12 6.90 -11.10
C THR A 45 12.55 5.61 -11.79
N PHE A 46 11.77 5.19 -12.77
CA PHE A 46 12.03 4.02 -13.60
C PHE A 46 12.03 4.42 -15.08
N PRO A 47 13.15 4.24 -15.82
CA PRO A 47 13.16 4.46 -17.26
C PRO A 47 12.35 3.36 -17.97
N LEU A 48 11.48 3.75 -18.90
CA LEU A 48 10.63 2.82 -19.65
C LEU A 48 10.53 3.31 -21.10
N GLY A 49 10.99 2.50 -22.07
CA GLY A 49 11.01 2.88 -23.48
C GLY A 49 11.73 4.21 -23.71
N GLY A 50 11.08 5.14 -24.43
CA GLY A 50 11.57 6.51 -24.64
C GLY A 50 11.23 7.51 -23.51
N GLY A 51 10.58 7.04 -22.45
CA GLY A 51 10.08 7.86 -21.35
C GLY A 51 10.59 7.43 -19.98
N LYS A 52 9.94 7.94 -18.94
CA LYS A 52 10.20 7.57 -17.55
C LYS A 52 8.93 7.63 -16.72
N VAL A 53 8.89 6.79 -15.70
CA VAL A 53 7.80 6.68 -14.74
C VAL A 53 8.32 7.12 -13.38
N LYS A 54 7.65 8.07 -12.73
CA LYS A 54 7.88 8.38 -11.33
C LYS A 54 6.89 7.63 -10.47
N TYR A 55 7.38 7.07 -9.38
CA TYR A 55 6.56 6.33 -8.43
C TYR A 55 6.91 6.73 -7.00
N GLY A 56 6.00 6.45 -6.08
CA GLY A 56 6.20 6.69 -4.66
C GLY A 56 5.50 5.64 -3.81
N PHE A 57 5.95 5.52 -2.57
CA PHE A 57 5.35 4.62 -1.59
C PHE A 57 4.27 5.37 -0.80
N THR A 58 3.16 4.72 -0.52
CA THR A 58 2.09 5.26 0.34
C THR A 58 2.00 4.54 1.67
N GLY A 59 2.84 3.55 1.89
CA GLY A 59 2.86 2.72 3.08
C GLY A 59 3.84 1.58 2.93
N GLY A 60 3.78 0.64 3.86
CA GLY A 60 4.59 -0.56 3.84
C GLY A 60 4.32 -1.44 5.06
N THR A 61 4.94 -2.60 5.03
CA THR A 61 4.97 -3.52 6.17
C THR A 61 6.42 -3.75 6.57
N LEU A 62 6.78 -3.34 7.78
CA LEU A 62 8.03 -3.73 8.41
C LEU A 62 7.75 -4.96 9.27
N LYS A 63 8.48 -6.05 9.01
CA LYS A 63 8.40 -7.28 9.78
C LYS A 63 9.78 -7.63 10.31
N ILE A 64 9.83 -7.93 11.60
CA ILE A 64 11.01 -8.48 12.26
C ILE A 64 10.74 -9.94 12.57
N ASP A 65 11.52 -10.83 11.99
CA ASP A 65 11.54 -12.25 12.30
C ASP A 65 12.72 -12.53 13.24
N LEU A 66 12.43 -13.21 14.35
CA LEU A 66 13.41 -13.53 15.38
C LEU A 66 13.62 -15.04 15.44
N ARG A 67 14.88 -15.47 15.48
CA ARG A 67 15.25 -16.84 15.80
C ARG A 67 15.92 -16.88 17.16
N ALA A 68 15.44 -17.75 18.05
CA ALA A 68 15.97 -17.93 19.40
C ALA A 68 16.14 -16.60 20.19
N ALA A 69 15.25 -15.63 19.96
CA ALA A 69 15.13 -14.39 20.70
C ALA A 69 13.66 -13.97 20.73
N HIS A 70 13.28 -13.10 21.67
CA HIS A 70 11.94 -12.52 21.73
C HIS A 70 12.00 -11.06 22.18
N PHE A 71 11.02 -10.26 21.75
CA PHE A 71 10.81 -8.94 22.31
C PHE A 71 10.27 -9.06 23.73
N THR A 72 10.81 -8.25 24.64
CA THR A 72 10.28 -8.08 25.99
C THR A 72 9.32 -6.89 26.08
N HIS A 73 9.52 -5.91 25.20
CA HIS A 73 8.68 -4.73 25.07
C HIS A 73 8.82 -4.12 23.66
N PHE A 74 7.78 -3.42 23.20
CA PHE A 74 7.82 -2.60 21.99
C PHE A 74 7.73 -1.12 22.34
N SER A 75 8.65 -0.32 21.80
CA SER A 75 8.59 1.12 21.88
C SER A 75 7.44 1.68 21.04
N GLU A 76 6.84 2.76 21.53
CA GLU A 76 5.84 3.53 20.78
C GLU A 76 6.47 4.57 19.84
N GLU A 77 7.80 4.73 19.84
CA GLU A 77 8.50 5.77 19.08
C GLU A 77 8.13 5.77 17.59
N MET A 78 7.94 4.58 17.00
CA MET A 78 7.57 4.43 15.60
C MET A 78 6.28 5.18 15.20
N GLN A 79 5.32 5.36 16.11
CA GLN A 79 4.06 6.07 15.82
C GLN A 79 4.24 7.58 15.63
N HIS A 80 5.35 8.14 16.13
CA HIS A 80 5.69 9.56 15.97
C HIS A 80 6.36 9.84 14.63
N HIS A 81 6.92 8.81 13.98
CA HIS A 81 7.62 8.93 12.71
C HIS A 81 6.81 8.38 11.53
N LEU A 82 5.95 7.40 11.77
CA LEU A 82 5.20 6.70 10.74
C LEU A 82 3.70 6.70 11.05
N PRO A 83 2.83 6.81 10.03
CA PRO A 83 1.39 6.65 10.21
C PRO A 83 1.06 5.16 10.41
N ILE A 84 1.24 4.66 11.63
CA ILE A 84 1.02 3.24 11.97
C ILE A 84 -0.47 2.91 11.92
N THR A 85 -0.80 1.89 11.14
CA THR A 85 -2.16 1.36 10.97
C THR A 85 -2.34 0.00 11.65
N LYS A 86 -1.24 -0.70 11.96
CA LYS A 86 -1.23 -1.92 12.77
C LYS A 86 0.05 -1.98 13.58
N PHE A 87 -0.10 -2.03 14.90
CA PHE A 87 1.00 -2.25 15.85
C PHE A 87 1.40 -3.73 15.94
N PRO A 88 2.67 -4.01 16.31
CA PRO A 88 3.16 -5.36 16.50
C PRO A 88 2.47 -6.02 17.71
N THR A 89 2.51 -7.35 17.72
CA THR A 89 2.19 -8.16 18.91
C THR A 89 3.43 -8.98 19.25
N MET A 90 3.54 -9.46 20.50
CA MET A 90 4.74 -10.20 20.93
C MET A 90 5.02 -11.45 20.09
N THR A 91 3.99 -12.04 19.48
CA THR A 91 4.11 -13.20 18.58
C THR A 91 4.18 -12.82 17.11
N HIS A 92 3.90 -11.56 16.74
CA HIS A 92 3.93 -11.06 15.37
C HIS A 92 4.53 -9.64 15.36
N PRO A 93 5.88 -9.51 15.29
CA PRO A 93 6.57 -8.22 15.34
C PRO A 93 6.46 -7.55 13.96
N THR A 94 5.26 -7.05 13.66
CA THR A 94 4.92 -6.52 12.34
C THR A 94 4.21 -5.18 12.49
N TRP A 95 4.82 -4.15 11.93
CA TRP A 95 4.27 -2.81 11.82
C TRP A 95 3.74 -2.61 10.42
N LYS A 96 2.45 -2.29 10.29
CA LYS A 96 1.92 -1.74 9.05
C LYS A 96 1.81 -0.24 9.20
N PHE A 97 2.34 0.49 8.23
CA PHE A 97 2.21 1.94 8.16
C PHE A 97 1.66 2.31 6.81
N ALA A 98 0.80 3.31 6.78
CA ALA A 98 0.20 3.75 5.53
C ALA A 98 -0.31 5.18 5.68
N LEU A 99 -0.04 6.01 4.68
CA LEU A 99 -0.50 7.39 4.65
C LEU A 99 -2.01 7.47 4.83
N PRO A 100 -2.51 8.47 5.57
CA PRO A 100 -3.92 8.78 5.62
C PRO A 100 -4.41 9.30 4.26
N ALA A 101 -5.73 9.40 4.10
CA ALA A 101 -6.34 9.99 2.92
C ALA A 101 -5.81 11.41 2.66
N GLY A 102 -5.70 11.81 1.38
CA GLY A 102 -5.24 13.14 0.97
C GLY A 102 -3.73 13.31 0.77
N LEU A 103 -2.88 12.48 1.38
CA LEU A 103 -1.43 12.46 1.08
C LEU A 103 -1.13 11.48 -0.06
N ASN A 104 -0.07 11.78 -0.84
CA ASN A 104 0.23 11.08 -2.10
C ASN A 104 1.49 10.22 -2.03
N VAL A 105 2.58 10.69 -1.41
CA VAL A 105 3.83 9.94 -1.30
C VAL A 105 4.39 10.12 0.11
N LEU A 106 4.91 9.03 0.65
CA LEU A 106 5.54 8.97 1.95
C LEU A 106 7.01 9.32 1.77
N GLU A 107 7.43 10.40 2.41
CA GLU A 107 8.84 10.80 2.49
C GLU A 107 9.29 10.62 3.94
N ILE A 108 10.27 9.74 4.14
CA ILE A 108 10.83 9.43 5.45
C ILE A 108 12.33 9.43 5.31
N ASP A 109 12.99 10.11 6.22
CA ASP A 109 14.44 10.04 6.39
C ASP A 109 14.75 10.02 7.88
N VAL A 110 14.79 8.83 8.47
CA VAL A 110 15.05 8.65 9.90
C VAL A 110 16.17 7.64 10.08
N GLU A 111 17.21 8.05 10.81
CA GLU A 111 18.41 7.22 10.98
C GLU A 111 18.24 6.10 12.02
N SER A 112 17.35 6.30 13.00
CA SER A 112 17.12 5.37 14.09
C SER A 112 15.76 5.61 14.75
N ILE A 113 14.92 4.59 14.78
CA ILE A 113 13.64 4.51 15.49
C ILE A 113 13.72 3.28 16.38
N LEU A 114 13.62 3.44 17.70
CA LEU A 114 13.59 2.29 18.60
C LEU A 114 12.34 1.46 18.34
N LEU A 115 12.52 0.16 18.09
CA LEU A 115 11.44 -0.81 17.99
C LEU A 115 11.07 -1.39 19.35
N GLY A 116 12.07 -1.58 20.21
CA GLY A 116 11.91 -2.17 21.54
C GLY A 116 13.16 -2.92 21.97
N SER A 117 13.04 -3.62 23.09
CA SER A 117 14.14 -4.42 23.65
C SER A 117 13.87 -5.90 23.41
N LEU A 118 14.91 -6.65 23.05
CA LEU A 118 14.88 -8.09 22.85
C LEU A 118 15.79 -8.81 23.83
N THR A 119 15.45 -10.06 24.13
CA THR A 119 16.26 -10.96 24.94
C THR A 119 16.58 -12.23 24.15
N PRO A 120 17.86 -12.51 23.89
CA PRO A 120 18.30 -13.79 23.35
C PRO A 120 17.93 -14.95 24.27
N THR A 121 17.64 -16.11 23.69
CA THR A 121 17.35 -17.36 24.43
C THR A 121 18.38 -18.45 24.13
N ALA A 122 19.30 -18.22 23.19
CA ALA A 122 20.42 -19.07 22.84
C ALA A 122 21.56 -18.24 22.23
N GLU A 123 22.77 -18.80 22.16
CA GLU A 123 23.95 -18.11 21.60
C GLU A 123 23.85 -17.82 20.10
N ASN A 124 23.09 -18.61 19.34
CA ASN A 124 22.95 -18.52 17.88
C ASN A 124 21.63 -17.86 17.43
N TRP A 125 21.19 -16.84 18.17
CA TRP A 125 20.02 -16.06 17.82
C TRP A 125 20.27 -15.18 16.59
N SER A 126 19.22 -14.90 15.83
CA SER A 126 19.29 -14.05 14.63
C SER A 126 18.07 -13.14 14.51
N VAL A 127 18.26 -12.02 13.82
CA VAL A 127 17.19 -11.08 13.47
C VAL A 127 17.16 -10.89 11.97
N ASP A 128 15.99 -11.08 11.40
CA ASP A 128 15.71 -10.77 10.01
C ASP A 128 14.71 -9.60 9.96
N ALA A 129 15.14 -8.48 9.38
CA ALA A 129 14.27 -7.34 9.16
C ALA A 129 13.87 -7.27 7.69
N SER A 130 12.58 -7.28 7.41
CA SER A 130 12.04 -7.18 6.06
C SER A 130 11.08 -6.01 5.90
N LEU A 131 11.30 -5.20 4.86
CA LEU A 131 10.39 -4.15 4.44
C LEU A 131 9.67 -4.61 3.18
N THR A 132 8.34 -4.68 3.21
CA THR A 132 7.51 -5.09 2.07
C THR A 132 6.61 -3.96 1.62
N ILE A 133 6.57 -3.73 0.31
CA ILE A 133 5.62 -2.84 -0.36
C ILE A 133 4.66 -3.73 -1.15
N GLY A 134 3.37 -3.66 -0.83
CA GLY A 134 2.33 -4.40 -1.53
C GLY A 134 1.64 -3.56 -2.60
N LYS A 135 0.66 -4.20 -3.24
CA LYS A 135 -0.17 -3.63 -4.31
C LYS A 135 -0.79 -2.28 -3.93
N SER A 136 -1.26 -2.14 -2.68
CA SER A 136 -1.93 -0.93 -2.16
C SER A 136 -0.97 0.17 -1.70
N GLU A 137 0.34 -0.11 -1.68
CA GLU A 137 1.35 0.80 -1.16
C GLU A 137 2.20 1.46 -2.25
N LEU A 138 2.04 1.10 -3.54
CA LEU A 138 2.75 1.73 -4.64
C LEU A 138 1.84 2.64 -5.46
N LEU A 139 2.28 3.88 -5.68
CA LEU A 139 1.58 4.87 -6.50
C LEU A 139 2.45 5.33 -7.67
N ILE A 140 1.91 5.31 -8.88
CA ILE A 140 2.48 6.04 -10.01
C ILE A 140 2.08 7.51 -9.89
N THR A 141 3.07 8.38 -9.71
CA THR A 141 2.85 9.82 -9.49
C THR A 141 2.89 10.59 -10.79
N GLU A 142 3.73 10.16 -11.73
CA GLU A 142 3.91 10.84 -13.02
C GLU A 142 4.41 9.86 -14.07
N VAL A 143 3.99 10.07 -15.31
CA VAL A 143 4.51 9.37 -16.49
C VAL A 143 4.89 10.43 -17.51
N GLU A 144 6.16 10.43 -17.92
CA GLU A 144 6.71 11.38 -18.89
C GLU A 144 7.16 10.62 -20.14
N GLY A 145 6.73 11.08 -21.33
CA GLY A 145 7.27 10.61 -22.61
C GLY A 145 6.76 9.24 -23.10
N LEU A 146 5.77 8.63 -22.45
CA LEU A 146 5.15 7.38 -22.92
C LEU A 146 3.89 7.61 -23.78
N TRP A 147 3.06 8.59 -23.42
CA TRP A 147 1.84 8.95 -24.14
C TRP A 147 1.46 10.41 -23.88
N ARG A 148 0.48 10.92 -24.62
CA ARG A 148 -0.06 12.28 -24.46
C ARG A 148 -1.04 12.35 -23.28
N HIS A 149 -1.08 13.49 -22.58
CA HIS A 149 -1.90 13.66 -21.37
C HIS A 149 -3.41 13.87 -21.62
N ASP A 150 -3.94 13.44 -22.75
CA ASP A 150 -5.35 13.57 -23.16
C ASP A 150 -6.12 12.24 -23.10
N LEU A 151 -5.55 11.22 -22.47
CA LEU A 151 -6.23 9.93 -22.28
C LEU A 151 -7.46 10.08 -21.40
N ARG A 152 -8.52 9.34 -21.75
CA ARG A 152 -9.72 9.21 -20.94
C ARG A 152 -9.41 8.51 -19.60
N PRO A 153 -10.17 8.80 -18.52
CA PRO A 153 -9.85 8.34 -17.17
C PRO A 153 -9.66 6.82 -17.02
N ASN A 154 -10.53 6.00 -17.62
CA ASN A 154 -10.42 4.53 -17.53
C ASN A 154 -9.10 4.05 -18.15
N LYS A 155 -8.77 4.52 -19.36
CA LYS A 155 -7.51 4.16 -20.03
C LYS A 155 -6.28 4.60 -19.22
N GLN A 156 -6.29 5.82 -18.70
CA GLN A 156 -5.19 6.32 -17.87
C GLN A 156 -5.02 5.47 -16.60
N ALA A 157 -6.12 5.12 -15.94
CA ALA A 157 -6.11 4.30 -14.74
C ALA A 157 -5.52 2.90 -14.98
N ILE A 158 -5.91 2.26 -16.09
CA ILE A 158 -5.43 0.93 -16.49
C ILE A 158 -3.93 0.95 -16.79
N LEU A 159 -3.46 1.93 -17.57
CA LEU A 159 -2.04 2.12 -17.88
C LEU A 159 -1.20 2.33 -16.62
N HIS A 160 -1.62 3.25 -15.75
CA HIS A 160 -0.93 3.49 -14.48
C HIS A 160 -0.88 2.22 -13.64
N ARG A 161 -1.96 1.43 -13.62
CA ARG A 161 -1.99 0.23 -12.81
C ARG A 161 -1.13 -0.89 -13.37
N LYS A 162 -1.14 -1.11 -14.68
CA LYS A 162 -0.29 -2.12 -15.33
C LYS A 162 1.19 -1.83 -15.07
N ILE A 163 1.61 -0.58 -15.17
CA ILE A 163 2.97 -0.15 -14.85
C ILE A 163 3.29 -0.39 -13.37
N ALA A 164 2.38 -0.03 -12.45
CA ALA A 164 2.62 -0.23 -11.02
C ALA A 164 2.85 -1.71 -10.68
N LEU A 165 2.04 -2.62 -11.22
CA LEU A 165 2.20 -4.05 -11.00
C LEU A 165 3.49 -4.59 -11.62
N PHE A 166 3.82 -4.15 -12.83
CA PHE A 166 5.10 -4.49 -13.46
C PHE A 166 6.29 -4.09 -12.58
N LEU A 167 6.26 -2.89 -11.98
CA LEU A 167 7.32 -2.44 -11.07
C LEU A 167 7.40 -3.33 -9.83
N LEU A 168 6.28 -3.69 -9.21
CA LEU A 168 6.27 -4.60 -8.05
C LEU A 168 6.79 -6.00 -8.38
N GLU A 169 6.51 -6.49 -9.58
CA GLU A 169 6.90 -7.84 -9.99
C GLU A 169 8.36 -7.91 -10.43
N ASN A 170 8.87 -6.88 -11.11
CA ASN A 170 10.13 -6.98 -11.85
C ASN A 170 11.21 -5.97 -11.41
N TYR A 171 10.87 -4.94 -10.64
CA TYR A 171 11.81 -3.86 -10.27
C TYR A 171 11.91 -3.58 -8.76
N LEU A 172 10.84 -3.84 -8.02
CA LEU A 172 10.72 -3.63 -6.58
C LEU A 172 10.45 -5.00 -5.92
N PRO A 173 11.49 -5.84 -5.72
CA PRO A 173 11.31 -7.19 -5.22
C PRO A 173 10.59 -7.18 -3.86
N SER A 174 9.88 -8.25 -3.54
CA SER A 174 9.28 -8.44 -2.23
C SER A 174 10.01 -9.55 -1.46
N PRO A 175 10.54 -9.30 -0.26
CA PRO A 175 10.59 -8.00 0.41
C PRO A 175 11.54 -7.02 -0.32
N LEU A 176 11.21 -5.73 -0.25
CA LEU A 176 11.99 -4.65 -0.87
C LEU A 176 13.40 -4.60 -0.31
N ILE A 177 13.52 -4.87 0.99
CA ILE A 177 14.79 -4.95 1.71
C ILE A 177 14.70 -6.09 2.71
N SER A 178 15.76 -6.90 2.84
CA SER A 178 15.86 -8.00 3.80
C SER A 178 17.26 -8.05 4.39
N ILE A 179 17.37 -7.76 5.69
CA ILE A 179 18.65 -7.72 6.40
C ILE A 179 18.67 -8.84 7.41
N GLN A 180 19.63 -9.76 7.24
CA GLN A 180 19.91 -10.83 8.18
C GLN A 180 21.12 -10.46 9.04
N MET A 181 20.95 -10.51 10.35
CA MET A 181 22.02 -10.35 11.32
C MET A 181 22.66 -11.70 11.63
N ASP A 182 23.37 -12.27 10.64
CA ASP A 182 24.23 -13.45 10.76
C ASP A 182 25.32 -13.36 9.68
N ALA A 183 26.54 -13.81 9.96
CA ALA A 183 27.68 -13.66 9.06
C ALA A 183 27.39 -14.26 7.67
N SER A 184 27.56 -13.42 6.64
CA SER A 184 27.44 -13.71 5.20
C SER A 184 26.03 -13.98 4.67
N VAL A 185 25.48 -13.02 3.91
CA VAL A 185 25.02 -13.16 2.51
C VAL A 185 24.56 -11.78 2.01
N THR A 186 25.11 -11.32 0.89
CA THR A 186 24.56 -10.25 0.06
C THR A 186 23.82 -10.87 -1.13
N LYS A 187 22.51 -10.65 -1.27
CA LYS A 187 21.80 -10.96 -2.52
C LYS A 187 21.94 -9.80 -3.49
N GLU A 188 22.34 -10.11 -4.72
CA GLU A 188 22.49 -9.17 -5.83
C GLU A 188 21.12 -8.71 -6.38
N LYS A 189 21.10 -7.44 -6.78
CA LYS A 189 20.00 -6.71 -7.44
C LYS A 189 19.87 -7.24 -8.88
N THR A 190 18.78 -7.91 -9.23
CA THR A 190 18.45 -8.19 -10.63
C THR A 190 17.51 -7.12 -11.15
N SER A 191 18.00 -6.27 -12.05
CA SER A 191 17.16 -5.40 -12.87
C SER A 191 16.25 -6.24 -13.78
N PRO A 192 15.07 -5.75 -14.16
CA PRO A 192 14.19 -6.43 -15.10
C PRO A 192 14.93 -6.73 -16.40
N THR A 193 14.62 -7.87 -17.00
CA THR A 193 15.21 -8.26 -18.29
C THR A 193 14.66 -7.38 -19.41
N THR A 194 15.43 -7.25 -20.48
CA THR A 194 15.01 -6.48 -21.67
C THR A 194 13.71 -7.03 -22.28
N THR A 195 13.48 -8.35 -22.20
CA THR A 195 12.27 -9.02 -22.70
C THR A 195 11.00 -8.64 -21.95
N GLU A 196 11.04 -8.57 -20.61
CA GLU A 196 9.90 -8.17 -19.78
C GLU A 196 9.48 -6.72 -20.08
N THR A 197 10.46 -5.84 -20.24
CA THR A 197 10.21 -4.42 -20.55
C THR A 197 9.58 -4.24 -21.94
N SER A 198 10.02 -5.01 -22.94
CA SER A 198 9.40 -5.00 -24.28
C SER A 198 7.94 -5.48 -24.26
N GLY A 199 7.63 -6.50 -23.46
CA GLY A 199 6.25 -6.98 -23.29
C GLY A 199 5.33 -5.90 -22.72
N LEU A 200 5.78 -5.20 -21.67
CA LEU A 200 5.02 -4.07 -21.11
C LEU A 200 4.78 -2.95 -22.12
N LEU A 201 5.81 -2.59 -22.91
CA LEU A 201 5.67 -1.54 -23.92
C LEU A 201 4.64 -1.91 -24.99
N SER A 202 4.62 -3.17 -25.45
CA SER A 202 3.58 -3.65 -26.37
C SER A 202 2.18 -3.49 -25.78
N THR A 203 1.97 -3.92 -24.52
CA THR A 203 0.66 -3.75 -23.86
C THR A 203 0.26 -2.28 -23.70
N ILE A 204 1.22 -1.39 -23.46
CA ILE A 204 0.97 0.05 -23.39
C ILE A 204 0.50 0.57 -24.75
N GLU A 205 1.16 0.17 -25.84
CA GLU A 205 0.77 0.54 -27.20
C GLU A 205 -0.64 0.02 -27.52
N ASP A 206 -0.93 -1.25 -27.24
CA ASP A 206 -2.26 -1.86 -27.45
C ASP A 206 -3.37 -1.08 -26.70
N LEU A 207 -3.11 -0.66 -25.46
CA LEU A 207 -4.05 0.13 -24.67
C LEU A 207 -4.25 1.55 -25.22
N ILE A 208 -3.18 2.19 -25.68
CA ILE A 208 -3.25 3.54 -26.27
C ILE A 208 -4.10 3.49 -27.54
N ASP A 209 -3.86 2.50 -28.40
CA ASP A 209 -4.49 2.35 -29.70
C ASP A 209 -5.92 1.77 -29.62
N ALA A 210 -6.31 1.17 -28.50
CA ALA A 210 -7.66 0.66 -28.28
C ALA A 210 -8.74 1.75 -28.50
N GLU A 211 -9.74 1.47 -29.34
CA GLU A 211 -10.86 2.39 -29.54
C GLU A 211 -11.77 2.50 -28.30
N SER A 212 -11.78 1.46 -27.47
CA SER A 212 -12.60 1.38 -26.27
C SER A 212 -12.09 2.23 -25.12
N ASN A 213 -13.03 2.65 -24.27
CA ASN A 213 -12.77 3.18 -22.94
C ASN A 213 -13.60 2.44 -21.87
N ASP A 214 -14.19 1.30 -22.22
CA ASP A 214 -14.83 0.43 -21.25
C ASP A 214 -13.77 -0.13 -20.29
N PHE A 215 -14.08 -0.12 -18.99
CA PHE A 215 -13.10 -0.51 -17.98
C PHE A 215 -12.72 -1.99 -18.06
N LEU A 216 -13.69 -2.87 -18.34
CA LEU A 216 -13.45 -4.31 -18.39
C LEU A 216 -12.72 -4.71 -19.67
N GLU A 217 -13.09 -4.15 -20.82
CA GLU A 217 -12.37 -4.39 -22.08
C GLU A 217 -10.91 -3.94 -21.98
N LEU A 218 -10.65 -2.80 -21.33
CA LEU A 218 -9.27 -2.34 -21.08
C LEU A 218 -8.53 -3.24 -20.08
N CYS A 219 -9.21 -3.80 -19.08
CA CYS A 219 -8.63 -4.81 -18.19
C CYS A 219 -8.21 -6.06 -18.95
N GLU A 220 -9.02 -6.52 -19.91
CA GLU A 220 -8.72 -7.69 -20.74
C GLU A 220 -7.47 -7.44 -21.61
N ILE A 221 -7.36 -6.28 -22.27
CA ILE A 221 -6.17 -5.90 -23.04
C ILE A 221 -4.92 -5.87 -22.16
N ALA A 222 -5.06 -5.35 -20.94
CA ALA A 222 -3.96 -5.22 -19.99
C ALA A 222 -3.61 -6.51 -19.24
N ASP A 223 -4.39 -7.59 -19.40
CA ASP A 223 -4.33 -8.78 -18.56
C ASP A 223 -4.37 -8.42 -17.07
N LEU A 224 -5.41 -7.68 -16.67
CA LEU A 224 -5.66 -7.26 -15.29
C LEU A 224 -6.98 -7.86 -14.79
N ASN A 225 -6.96 -8.39 -13.57
CA ASN A 225 -8.17 -8.84 -12.91
C ASN A 225 -8.83 -7.65 -12.16
N PRO A 226 -10.03 -7.20 -12.57
CA PRO A 226 -10.69 -6.03 -11.98
C PRO A 226 -10.98 -6.20 -10.47
N ARG A 227 -11.08 -7.43 -9.97
CA ARG A 227 -11.34 -7.71 -8.55
C ARG A 227 -10.07 -7.82 -7.71
N LEU A 228 -8.94 -8.23 -8.27
CA LEU A 228 -7.73 -8.55 -7.51
C LEU A 228 -6.61 -7.53 -7.66
N ASP A 229 -6.61 -6.79 -8.77
CA ASP A 229 -5.44 -6.03 -9.18
C ASP A 229 -5.54 -4.55 -8.88
N PHE A 230 -6.64 -4.01 -8.37
CA PHE A 230 -6.82 -2.56 -8.24
C PHE A 230 -6.64 -1.98 -6.83
N ALA A 231 -6.14 -2.77 -5.87
CA ALA A 231 -5.71 -2.26 -4.57
C ALA A 231 -4.68 -1.13 -4.73
N GLY A 232 -4.94 0.04 -4.15
CA GLY A 232 -4.13 1.26 -4.27
C GLY A 232 -4.16 1.96 -5.64
N ALA A 233 -4.95 1.47 -6.60
CA ALA A 233 -4.99 2.06 -7.93
C ALA A 233 -5.56 3.49 -7.92
N ASN A 234 -5.12 4.30 -8.89
CA ASN A 234 -5.69 5.62 -9.13
C ASN A 234 -6.78 5.53 -10.20
N LEU A 235 -8.03 5.46 -9.75
CA LEU A 235 -9.26 5.39 -10.55
C LEU A 235 -10.04 6.73 -10.48
N ARG A 236 -9.32 7.86 -10.41
CA ARG A 236 -9.96 9.17 -10.30
C ARG A 236 -10.79 9.46 -11.56
N GLY A 237 -12.07 9.79 -11.38
CA GLY A 237 -12.96 10.17 -12.48
C GLY A 237 -13.29 9.06 -13.48
N THR A 238 -12.99 7.81 -13.15
CA THR A 238 -13.32 6.65 -14.00
C THR A 238 -14.83 6.41 -14.05
N THR A 239 -15.30 5.81 -15.14
CA THR A 239 -16.67 5.31 -15.27
C THR A 239 -16.68 3.80 -15.05
N LEU A 240 -17.38 3.37 -13.99
CA LEU A 240 -17.45 2.02 -13.46
C LEU A 240 -18.90 1.59 -13.19
N ARG A 241 -19.84 2.19 -13.93
CA ARG A 241 -21.29 2.04 -13.72
C ARG A 241 -21.73 0.60 -13.99
N GLY A 242 -22.54 0.06 -13.08
CA GLY A 242 -23.14 -1.27 -13.21
C GLY A 242 -22.16 -2.45 -13.22
N LEU A 243 -20.87 -2.23 -12.91
CA LEU A 243 -19.89 -3.31 -12.93
C LEU A 243 -20.08 -4.28 -11.75
N ASP A 244 -19.91 -5.58 -12.00
CA ASP A 244 -19.87 -6.61 -10.96
C ASP A 244 -18.43 -6.78 -10.43
N LEU A 245 -18.19 -6.13 -9.30
CA LEU A 245 -16.94 -6.09 -8.54
C LEU A 245 -17.14 -6.70 -7.14
N ASN A 246 -18.10 -7.62 -7.00
CA ASN A 246 -18.36 -8.30 -5.74
C ASN A 246 -17.08 -8.97 -5.21
N GLY A 247 -16.79 -8.74 -3.92
CA GLY A 247 -15.61 -9.27 -3.25
C GLY A 247 -14.28 -8.67 -3.72
N ALA A 248 -14.29 -7.60 -4.52
CA ALA A 248 -13.07 -6.98 -5.02
C ALA A 248 -12.18 -6.44 -3.87
N ASN A 249 -10.87 -6.62 -4.00
CA ASN A 249 -9.88 -6.01 -3.12
C ASN A 249 -9.41 -4.68 -3.69
N TRP A 250 -10.12 -3.62 -3.31
CA TRP A 250 -9.89 -2.23 -3.70
C TRP A 250 -9.43 -1.37 -2.51
N SER A 251 -8.72 -1.98 -1.56
CA SER A 251 -8.19 -1.26 -0.41
C SER A 251 -7.32 -0.09 -0.87
N ARG A 252 -7.55 1.09 -0.29
CA ARG A 252 -6.79 2.33 -0.57
C ARG A 252 -6.89 2.82 -2.03
N VAL A 253 -7.85 2.33 -2.81
CA VAL A 253 -8.10 2.83 -4.17
C VAL A 253 -8.49 4.31 -4.13
N ASN A 254 -8.10 5.09 -5.13
CA ASN A 254 -8.54 6.47 -5.31
C ASN A 254 -9.63 6.54 -6.37
N LEU A 255 -10.88 6.71 -5.94
CA LEU A 255 -12.09 6.80 -6.76
C LEU A 255 -12.69 8.21 -6.71
N ARG A 256 -11.91 9.24 -6.37
CA ARG A 256 -12.41 10.61 -6.25
C ARG A 256 -13.12 11.03 -7.55
N GLY A 257 -14.38 11.45 -7.44
CA GLY A 257 -15.21 11.85 -8.58
C GLY A 257 -15.51 10.75 -9.60
N ALA A 258 -15.29 9.47 -9.28
CA ALA A 258 -15.63 8.36 -10.17
C ALA A 258 -17.16 8.15 -10.24
N GLU A 259 -17.63 7.60 -11.35
CA GLU A 259 -19.02 7.17 -11.54
C GLU A 259 -19.14 5.67 -11.25
N LEU A 260 -19.83 5.33 -10.17
CA LEU A 260 -20.04 3.97 -9.64
C LEU A 260 -21.55 3.65 -9.53
N THR A 261 -22.40 4.39 -10.26
CA THR A 261 -23.86 4.18 -10.24
C THR A 261 -24.18 2.70 -10.49
N ASP A 262 -25.00 2.11 -9.64
CA ASP A 262 -25.45 0.71 -9.71
C ASP A 262 -24.33 -0.36 -9.72
N ALA A 263 -23.09 -0.01 -9.40
CA ALA A 263 -21.99 -0.99 -9.32
C ALA A 263 -22.18 -1.93 -8.11
N ASP A 264 -21.81 -3.21 -8.27
CA ASP A 264 -21.78 -4.17 -7.16
C ASP A 264 -20.37 -4.25 -6.57
N LEU A 265 -20.22 -3.70 -5.38
CA LEU A 265 -19.02 -3.75 -4.52
C LEU A 265 -19.31 -4.51 -3.21
N SER A 266 -20.38 -5.31 -3.17
CA SER A 266 -20.76 -6.08 -1.99
C SER A 266 -19.64 -7.03 -1.58
N GLN A 267 -19.43 -7.20 -0.28
CA GLN A 267 -18.34 -7.99 0.32
C GLN A 267 -16.92 -7.54 -0.10
N GLY A 268 -16.80 -6.43 -0.81
CA GLY A 268 -15.52 -5.89 -1.25
C GLY A 268 -14.72 -5.31 -0.09
N ASN A 269 -13.40 -5.29 -0.25
CA ASN A 269 -12.51 -4.57 0.64
C ASN A 269 -12.15 -3.20 0.05
N LEU A 270 -12.75 -2.14 0.58
CA LEU A 270 -12.50 -0.74 0.22
C LEU A 270 -11.93 0.05 1.40
N GLN A 271 -11.25 -0.63 2.33
CA GLN A 271 -10.63 0.02 3.48
C GLN A 271 -9.70 1.17 3.02
N GLY A 272 -9.92 2.36 3.57
CA GLY A 272 -9.14 3.56 3.24
C GLY A 272 -9.32 4.09 1.81
N ALA A 273 -10.36 3.66 1.08
CA ALA A 273 -10.65 4.17 -0.25
C ALA A 273 -10.96 5.68 -0.23
N LYS A 274 -10.50 6.41 -1.24
CA LYS A 274 -10.79 7.84 -1.43
C LYS A 274 -11.95 7.98 -2.41
N LEU A 275 -13.15 8.28 -1.92
CA LEU A 275 -14.41 8.34 -2.67
C LEU A 275 -15.02 9.74 -2.67
N SER A 276 -14.27 10.78 -2.29
CA SER A 276 -14.83 12.13 -2.19
C SER A 276 -15.38 12.60 -3.54
N GLY A 277 -16.62 13.09 -3.52
CA GLY A 277 -17.35 13.52 -4.72
C GLY A 277 -17.69 12.42 -5.74
N ALA A 278 -17.47 11.13 -5.42
CA ALA A 278 -17.87 10.03 -6.29
C ALA A 278 -19.40 9.87 -6.33
N ASP A 279 -19.94 9.36 -7.43
CA ASP A 279 -21.36 9.01 -7.55
C ASP A 279 -21.54 7.50 -7.40
N LEU A 280 -21.96 7.06 -6.21
CA LEU A 280 -22.33 5.68 -5.88
C LEU A 280 -23.85 5.51 -5.77
N SER A 281 -24.64 6.32 -6.45
CA SER A 281 -26.10 6.21 -6.38
C SER A 281 -26.55 4.82 -6.83
N GLY A 282 -27.39 4.15 -6.04
CA GLY A 282 -27.86 2.79 -6.31
C GLY A 282 -26.81 1.67 -6.14
N ALA A 283 -25.57 1.99 -5.75
CA ALA A 283 -24.52 0.98 -5.63
C ALA A 283 -24.83 -0.07 -4.55
N TYR A 284 -24.39 -1.31 -4.78
CA TYR A 284 -24.47 -2.40 -3.82
C TYR A 284 -23.16 -2.48 -3.04
N LEU A 285 -23.21 -2.22 -1.74
CA LEU A 285 -22.09 -2.20 -0.80
C LEU A 285 -22.35 -3.11 0.41
N SER A 286 -23.25 -4.08 0.26
CA SER A 286 -23.65 -4.94 1.37
C SER A 286 -22.46 -5.73 1.91
N ASN A 287 -22.26 -5.70 3.23
CA ASN A 287 -21.13 -6.32 3.92
C ASN A 287 -19.73 -5.87 3.43
N ALA A 288 -19.62 -4.73 2.75
CA ALA A 288 -18.34 -4.19 2.31
C ALA A 288 -17.52 -3.68 3.50
N ASN A 289 -16.20 -3.83 3.44
CA ASN A 289 -15.29 -3.19 4.39
C ASN A 289 -14.94 -1.78 3.88
N LEU A 290 -15.52 -0.76 4.49
CA LEU A 290 -15.36 0.67 4.18
C LEU A 290 -14.65 1.41 5.33
N LYS A 291 -13.92 0.68 6.18
CA LYS A 291 -13.21 1.27 7.31
C LYS A 291 -12.26 2.39 6.85
N ASN A 292 -12.34 3.55 7.50
CA ASN A 292 -11.54 4.74 7.22
C ASN A 292 -11.63 5.26 5.77
N SER A 293 -12.69 4.94 5.02
CA SER A 293 -12.89 5.49 3.67
C SER A 293 -13.36 6.95 3.73
N ASP A 294 -13.06 7.72 2.68
CA ASP A 294 -13.48 9.12 2.56
C ASP A 294 -14.61 9.27 1.54
N PHE A 295 -15.84 9.47 2.02
CA PHE A 295 -17.04 9.74 1.23
C PHE A 295 -17.43 11.22 1.22
N HIS A 296 -16.53 12.14 1.57
CA HIS A 296 -16.87 13.57 1.62
C HIS A 296 -17.48 14.06 0.30
N ARG A 297 -18.70 14.60 0.34
CA ARG A 297 -19.49 15.03 -0.84
C ARG A 297 -19.84 13.93 -1.85
N ALA A 298 -19.70 12.65 -1.49
CA ALA A 298 -20.11 11.55 -2.37
C ALA A 298 -21.65 11.45 -2.42
N SER A 299 -22.18 10.95 -3.54
CA SER A 299 -23.59 10.51 -3.60
C SER A 299 -23.67 9.03 -3.27
N LEU A 300 -24.45 8.68 -2.25
CA LEU A 300 -24.80 7.32 -1.85
C LEU A 300 -26.34 7.14 -1.90
N ALA A 301 -27.03 7.97 -2.67
CA ALA A 301 -28.49 7.92 -2.76
C ALA A 301 -28.95 6.55 -3.23
N LEU A 302 -29.94 5.96 -2.57
CA LEU A 302 -30.47 4.61 -2.86
C LEU A 302 -29.44 3.46 -2.72
N ALA A 303 -28.22 3.73 -2.24
CA ALA A 303 -27.21 2.68 -2.11
C ALA A 303 -27.56 1.68 -1.01
N ASN A 304 -27.20 0.40 -1.22
CA ASN A 304 -27.38 -0.63 -0.21
C ASN A 304 -26.08 -0.89 0.55
N LEU A 305 -25.93 -0.33 1.75
CA LEU A 305 -24.77 -0.53 2.63
C LEU A 305 -25.03 -1.56 3.73
N SER A 306 -26.12 -2.35 3.67
CA SER A 306 -26.48 -3.25 4.78
C SER A 306 -25.30 -4.14 5.25
N GLY A 307 -25.04 -4.14 6.56
CA GLY A 307 -23.93 -4.89 7.18
C GLY A 307 -22.52 -4.35 6.87
N ALA A 308 -22.38 -3.20 6.20
CA ALA A 308 -21.07 -2.65 5.86
C ALA A 308 -20.32 -2.14 7.10
N ASN A 309 -18.99 -2.25 7.07
CA ASN A 309 -18.14 -1.67 8.11
C ASN A 309 -17.67 -0.28 7.70
N LEU A 310 -18.26 0.77 8.28
CA LEU A 310 -17.94 2.19 8.04
C LEU A 310 -17.16 2.80 9.22
N GLU A 311 -16.49 1.97 10.04
CA GLU A 311 -15.69 2.45 11.17
C GLU A 311 -14.70 3.55 10.72
N GLY A 312 -14.76 4.72 11.36
CA GLY A 312 -13.89 5.86 11.05
C GLY A 312 -14.09 6.49 9.67
N ALA A 313 -15.13 6.12 8.92
CA ALA A 313 -15.41 6.69 7.60
C ALA A 313 -15.82 8.17 7.68
N ASN A 314 -15.44 8.96 6.68
CA ASN A 314 -15.86 10.35 6.56
C ASN A 314 -17.06 10.46 5.63
N LEU A 315 -18.25 10.74 6.16
CA LEU A 315 -19.52 10.90 5.44
C LEU A 315 -20.03 12.35 5.44
N GLN A 316 -19.17 13.32 5.79
CA GLN A 316 -19.51 14.74 5.76
C GLN A 316 -19.95 15.20 4.36
N GLU A 317 -21.05 15.93 4.29
CA GLU A 317 -21.72 16.39 3.06
C GLU A 317 -22.12 15.26 2.08
N ALA A 318 -22.12 13.98 2.51
CA ALA A 318 -22.52 12.87 1.65
C ALA A 318 -24.04 12.80 1.50
N ASN A 319 -24.53 12.56 0.29
CA ASN A 319 -25.95 12.33 0.05
C ASN A 319 -26.34 10.89 0.36
N LEU A 320 -26.92 10.65 1.54
CA LEU A 320 -27.41 9.34 2.00
C LEU A 320 -28.92 9.15 1.78
N SER A 321 -29.55 9.94 0.91
CA SER A 321 -31.01 9.89 0.68
C SER A 321 -31.46 8.48 0.30
N GLN A 322 -32.32 7.87 1.12
CA GLN A 322 -32.85 6.52 0.91
C GLN A 322 -31.78 5.41 0.88
N ALA A 323 -30.58 5.65 1.39
CA ALA A 323 -29.57 4.62 1.56
C ALA A 323 -29.99 3.61 2.64
N ASN A 324 -29.71 2.32 2.42
CA ASN A 324 -29.92 1.29 3.44
C ASN A 324 -28.67 1.13 4.30
N LEU A 325 -28.75 1.55 5.57
CA LEU A 325 -27.66 1.47 6.56
C LEU A 325 -27.93 0.42 7.66
N ASN A 326 -28.85 -0.53 7.43
CA ASN A 326 -29.16 -1.56 8.42
C ASN A 326 -27.91 -2.38 8.78
N ASP A 327 -27.71 -2.65 10.06
CA ASP A 327 -26.60 -3.44 10.60
C ASP A 327 -25.18 -2.91 10.27
N CYS A 328 -25.05 -1.65 9.84
CA CYS A 328 -23.75 -1.03 9.62
C CYS A 328 -22.98 -0.80 10.93
N ASN A 329 -21.66 -0.99 10.89
CA ASN A 329 -20.78 -0.45 11.93
C ASN A 329 -20.43 1.01 11.61
N LEU A 330 -20.88 1.95 12.43
CA LEU A 330 -20.64 3.40 12.28
C LEU A 330 -19.72 3.97 13.36
N GLU A 331 -18.99 3.13 14.11
CA GLU A 331 -18.09 3.60 15.16
C GLU A 331 -17.08 4.62 14.63
N GLY A 332 -17.05 5.82 15.21
CA GLY A 332 -16.15 6.89 14.80
C GLY A 332 -16.41 7.47 13.40
N ALA A 333 -17.48 7.08 12.72
CA ALA A 333 -17.88 7.67 11.45
C ALA A 333 -18.26 9.15 11.65
N LYS A 334 -17.87 10.01 10.69
CA LYS A 334 -18.10 11.46 10.75
C LYS A 334 -19.25 11.84 9.84
N PHE A 335 -20.25 12.51 10.39
CA PHE A 335 -21.36 13.11 9.66
C PHE A 335 -21.28 14.64 9.76
N ASP A 336 -22.19 15.34 9.08
CA ASP A 336 -22.37 16.78 9.31
C ASP A 336 -22.85 17.03 10.75
N ASP A 337 -22.47 18.18 11.32
CA ASP A 337 -22.86 18.64 12.67
C ASP A 337 -24.39 18.82 12.81
#